data_AF-A4NVN7-F1
#
_entry.id   AF-A4NVN7-F1
#
_cell.length_a   1.000
_cell.length_b   1.000
_cell.length_c   1.000
_cell.angle_alpha   90.00
_cell.angle_beta   90.00
_cell.angle_gamma   90.00
#
_symmetry.space_group_name_H-M   'P 1'
#
loop_
_entity.id
_entity.type
_entity.pdbx_description
1 polymer ?
#
loop_
_entity_poly.entity_id
_entity_poly.type
_entity_poly.pdbx_seq_one_letter_code
_entity_poly.pdbx_strand_id
1 'polypeptide(L)' 'MIVHLVEWEMRSTDSLLEAVQKSVKQLTGAYGMVVMDSRHPEHLVAARSGSPLVIGLGIGENFLASDQLALLSVTRRFIF' A
#
# COMPACT_ATOMS: atom_id res chain seq x y z
N MET A 1 -10.95 9.98 6.15
CA MET A 1 -11.80 8.83 5.75
C MET A 1 -10.99 7.52 5.79
N ILE A 2 -10.18 7.20 4.78
CA ILE A 2 -9.43 5.92 4.72
C ILE A 2 -8.46 5.72 5.90
N VAL A 3 -7.62 6.72 6.21
CA VAL A 3 -6.66 6.63 7.33
C VAL A 3 -7.35 6.35 8.66
N HIS A 4 -8.49 7.01 8.91
CA HIS A 4 -9.24 6.83 10.15
C HIS A 4 -9.94 5.47 10.21
N LEU A 5 -10.35 4.93 9.07
CA LEU A 5 -10.91 3.58 8.98
C LEU A 5 -9.84 2.53 9.27
N VAL A 6 -8.64 2.67 8.70
CA VAL A 6 -7.53 1.76 9.00
C VAL A 6 -7.14 1.84 10.46
N GLU A 7 -7.03 3.04 11.03
CA GLU A 7 -6.78 3.25 12.46
C GLU A 7 -7.87 2.64 13.35
N TRP A 8 -9.13 2.69 12.91
CA TRP A 8 -10.24 2.03 13.60
C TRP A 8 -10.10 0.51 13.60
N GLU A 9 -9.85 -0.09 12.43
CA GLU A 9 -9.66 -1.53 12.29
C GLU A 9 -8.43 -2.03 13.07
N MET A 10 -7.35 -1.24 13.12
CA MET A 10 -6.12 -1.50 13.89
C MET A 10 -6.37 -1.77 15.37
N ARG A 11 -7.49 -1.30 15.94
CA ARG A 11 -7.86 -1.57 17.34
C ARG A 11 -8.36 -3.00 17.57
N SER A 12 -8.70 -3.71 16.49
CA SER A 12 -9.33 -5.03 16.51
C SER A 12 -8.55 -6.10 15.73
N THR A 13 -7.30 -5.80 15.38
CA THR A 13 -6.42 -6.63 14.55
C THR A 13 -5.01 -6.63 15.10
N ASP A 14 -4.27 -7.71 14.84
CA ASP A 14 -2.91 -7.85 15.34
C ASP A 14 -1.84 -7.26 14.39
N SER A 15 -2.23 -6.84 13.17
CA SER A 15 -1.31 -6.30 12.18
C SER A 15 -1.92 -5.24 11.26
N LEU A 16 -1.05 -4.37 10.73
CA LEU A 16 -1.41 -3.38 9.71
C LEU A 16 -2.02 -4.02 8.47
N LEU A 17 -1.49 -5.19 8.07
CA LEU A 17 -2.00 -5.94 6.93
C LEU A 17 -3.47 -6.34 7.14
N GLU A 18 -3.79 -6.89 8.31
CA GLU A 18 -5.15 -7.32 8.63
C GLU A 18 -6.10 -6.11 8.73
N ALA A 19 -5.67 -5.01 9.34
CA ALA A 19 -6.46 -3.78 9.41
C ALA A 19 -6.77 -3.21 8.02
N VAL A 20 -5.78 -3.18 7.13
CA VAL A 20 -5.97 -2.77 5.73
C VAL A 20 -6.91 -3.73 5.02
N GLN A 21 -6.77 -5.05 5.20
CA GLN A 21 -7.66 -6.05 4.61
C GLN A 21 -9.12 -5.91 5.05
N LYS A 22 -9.38 -5.57 6.33
CA LYS A 22 -10.74 -5.27 6.81
C LYS A 22 -11.25 -3.94 6.25
N SER A 23 -10.38 -2.94 6.17
CA SER A 23 -10.73 -1.61 5.64
C SER A 23 -11.12 -1.67 4.16
N VAL A 24 -10.35 -2.35 3.31
CA VAL A 24 -10.62 -2.42 1.86
C VAL A 24 -11.94 -3.09 1.53
N LYS A 25 -12.44 -4.00 2.39
CA LYS A 25 -13.77 -4.64 2.22
C LYS A 25 -14.92 -3.66 2.42
N GLN A 26 -14.70 -2.54 3.12
CA GLN A 26 -15.67 -1.48 3.35
C GLN A 26 -15.55 -0.34 2.33
N LEU A 27 -14.47 -0.31 1.55
CA LEU A 27 -14.23 0.71 0.53
C LEU A 27 -14.82 0.28 -0.81
N THR A 28 -15.64 1.14 -1.39
CA THR A 28 -16.19 0.95 -2.74
C THR A 28 -15.61 1.99 -3.68
N GLY A 29 -15.23 1.58 -4.89
CA GLY A 29 -14.72 2.44 -5.95
C GLY A 29 -13.28 2.13 -6.35
N ALA A 30 -12.71 3.04 -7.16
CA ALA A 30 -11.32 2.92 -7.62
C ALA A 30 -10.37 3.68 -6.69
N TYR A 31 -9.34 3.01 -6.19
CA TYR A 31 -8.32 3.58 -5.31
C TYR A 31 -6.98 2.87 -5.46
N GLY A 32 -5.90 3.59 -5.20
CA GLY A 32 -4.55 3.07 -4.99
C GLY A 32 -3.99 3.76 -3.76
N MET A 33 -3.59 2.99 -2.75
CA MET A 33 -3.11 3.54 -1.49
C MET A 33 -1.94 2.74 -0.95
N VAL A 34 -1.10 3.43 -0.17
CA VAL A 34 -0.02 2.84 0.62
C VAL A 34 -0.20 3.32 2.05
N VAL A 35 -0.14 2.39 2.99
CA VAL A 35 -0.28 2.66 4.42
C VAL A 35 1.00 2.22 5.12
N MET A 36 1.46 3.07 6.04
CA MET A 36 2.61 2.88 6.92
C MET A 36 2.14 3.02 8.36
N ASP A 37 2.66 2.18 9.24
CA ASP A 37 2.59 2.40 10.69
C ASP A 37 3.91 3.02 11.15
N SER A 38 3.87 4.19 11.79
CA SER A 38 5.06 4.88 12.28
C SER A 38 5.80 4.11 13.37
N ARG A 39 5.14 3.15 14.02
CA ARG A 39 5.75 2.24 15.02
C ARG A 39 6.55 1.12 14.36
N HIS A 40 6.25 0.80 13.10
CA HIS A 40 6.88 -0.26 12.31
C HIS A 40 7.21 0.27 10.90
N PRO A 41 8.11 1.26 10.78
CA PRO A 41 8.36 1.97 9.52
C PRO A 41 8.93 1.08 8.42
N GLU A 42 9.50 -0.09 8.77
CA GLU A 42 9.98 -1.11 7.84
C GLU A 42 8.86 -1.83 7.07
N HIS A 43 7.61 -1.72 7.51
CA HIS A 43 6.47 -2.40 6.90
C HIS A 43 5.52 -1.43 6.21
N LEU A 44 5.39 -1.61 4.90
CA LEU A 44 4.44 -0.89 4.05
C LEU A 44 3.38 -1.85 3.53
N VAL A 45 2.11 -1.45 3.62
CA VAL A 45 0.98 -2.19 3.06
C VAL A 45 0.35 -1.36 1.96
N ALA A 46 0.39 -1.90 0.73
CA ALA A 46 -0.28 -1.28 -0.41
C ALA A 46 -1.57 -2.01 -0.75
N ALA A 47 -2.60 -1.25 -1.12
CA ALA A 47 -3.87 -1.78 -1.61
C ALA A 47 -4.33 -1.01 -2.83
N ARG A 48 -4.83 -1.73 -3.82
CA ARG A 48 -5.40 -1.14 -5.04
C ARG A 48 -6.73 -1.81 -5.40
N SER A 49 -7.62 -1.02 -5.97
CA SER A 49 -8.87 -1.45 -6.58
C SER A 49 -9.09 -0.56 -7.80
N GLY A 50 -9.01 -1.11 -9.02
CA GLY A 50 -9.23 -0.35 -10.27
C GLY A 50 -8.24 0.77 -10.63
N SER A 51 -7.43 1.27 -9.69
CA SER A 51 -6.39 2.28 -9.92
C SER A 51 -5.03 1.64 -10.16
N PRO A 52 -4.22 2.15 -11.10
CA PRO A 52 -2.88 1.63 -11.35
C PRO A 52 -1.96 1.91 -10.15
N LEU A 53 -1.32 0.85 -9.68
CA LEU A 53 -0.29 0.88 -8.65
C LEU A 53 0.74 -0.17 -9.03
N VAL A 54 2.01 0.24 -9.04
CA VAL A 54 3.15 -0.60 -9.40
C VAL A 54 4.19 -0.56 -8.29
N ILE A 55 4.78 -1.73 -8.01
CA ILE A 55 5.89 -1.88 -7.08
C ILE A 55 7.16 -2.10 -7.90
N GLY A 56 8.12 -1.19 -7.78
CA GLY A 56 9.46 -1.33 -8.36
C GLY A 56 10.41 -2.02 -7.38
N LEU A 57 11.07 -3.09 -7.82
CA LEU A 57 12.02 -3.86 -7.00
C LEU A 57 13.46 -3.40 -7.27
N GLY A 58 14.02 -2.58 -6.38
CA GLY A 58 15.42 -2.17 -6.37
C GLY A 58 16.34 -3.25 -5.76
N ILE A 59 17.59 -2.88 -5.46
CA ILE A 59 18.52 -3.73 -4.71
C ILE A 59 18.51 -3.27 -3.25
N GLY A 60 17.83 -4.02 -2.38
CA GLY A 60 17.69 -3.67 -0.96
C GLY A 60 16.61 -2.62 -0.66
N GLU A 61 15.86 -2.18 -1.67
CA GLU A 61 14.81 -1.17 -1.56
C GLU A 61 13.64 -1.49 -2.50
N ASN A 62 12.43 -1.09 -2.09
CA ASN A 62 11.22 -1.22 -2.88
C ASN A 62 10.60 0.17 -3.08
N PHE A 63 10.14 0.44 -4.29
CA PHE A 63 9.50 1.70 -4.65
C PHE A 63 8.04 1.47 -5.01
N LEU A 64 7.19 2.46 -4.74
CA LEU A 64 5.77 2.45 -5.14
C LEU A 64 5.48 3.67 -6.00
N ALA A 65 4.80 3.45 -7.12
CA ALA A 65 4.35 4.52 -8.00
C ALA A 65 3.00 4.16 -8.64
N SER A 66 2.32 5.17 -9.17
CA SER A 66 1.13 4.98 -10.00
C SER A 66 1.47 4.59 -11.45
N ASP A 67 2.72 4.83 -11.87
CA ASP A 67 3.22 4.55 -13.22
C ASP A 67 4.66 4.01 -13.14
N GLN A 68 4.95 2.97 -13.92
CA GLN A 68 6.28 2.37 -14.04
C GLN A 68 7.32 3.37 -14.58
N LEU A 69 6.90 4.35 -15.38
CA LEU A 69 7.80 5.36 -15.95
C LEU A 69 8.49 6.18 -14.87
N ALA A 70 7.82 6.42 -13.74
CA ALA A 70 8.39 7.11 -12.59
C ALA A 70 9.51 6.31 -11.90
N LEU A 71 9.54 4.99 -12.11
CA LEU A 71 10.49 4.07 -11.48
C LEU A 71 11.62 3.62 -12.41
N LEU A 72 11.58 3.95 -13.70
CA LEU A 72 12.59 3.54 -14.68
C LEU A 72 14.01 4.02 -14.37
N SER A 73 14.14 5.13 -13.64
CA SER A 73 15.44 5.68 -13.20
C SER A 73 16.08 4.87 -12.07
N VAL A 74 15.28 4.11 -11.31
CA VAL A 74 15.73 3.38 -10.11
C VAL A 74 15.64 1.87 -10.26
N THR A 75 14.72 1.34 -11.08
CA THR A 75 14.60 -0.09 -11.36
C THR A 75 13.87 -0.38 -12.67
N ARG A 76 14.06 -1.60 -13.20
CA ARG A 76 13.33 -2.16 -14.34
C ARG A 76 12.54 -3.43 -14.00
N ARG A 77 12.46 -3.77 -12.71
CA ARG A 77 11.72 -4.93 -12.20
C ARG A 77 10.45 -4.44 -11.53
N PHE A 78 9.30 -4.89 -12.00
CA PHE A 78 8.00 -4.39 -11.57
C PHE A 78 7.07 -5.53 -11.15
N ILE A 79 6.27 -5.29 -10.11
CA ILE A 79 5.12 -6.12 -9.72
C ILE A 79 3.85 -5.26 -9.87
N PHE A 80 2.81 -5.83 -10.47
CA PHE A 80 1.52 -5.19 -10.69
C PHE A 80 0.44 -5.77 -9.80
#